data_AF-A0AAE1QQX9-F1
#
_entry.id   AF-A0AAE1QQX9-F1
#
_cell.length_a   1.000
_cell.length_b   1.000
_cell.length_c   1.000
_cell.angle_alpha   90.00
_cell.angle_beta   90.00
_cell.angle_gamma   90.00
#
_symmetry.space_group_name_H-M   'P 1'
#
loop_
_entity.id
_entity.type
_entity.pdbx_description
1 polymer ?
#
loop_
_entity_poly.entity_id
_entity_poly.type
_entity_poly.pdbx_seq_one_letter_code
_entity_poly.pdbx_strand_id
1 'polypeptide(L)'
;MSSVPSDDPMKMTADDIAEWLDVDADLQGEEELTDEAIINSIIEPAKPEEEEGEEEVPDEVKITWKDAAAYFDGMVKFVEQNRNYKGAEVINFHILRNDFHTKRAQAVKQANIRDLFNNMNRKEGNSSQDYPRLDTISESSEQPDSPEPIYVNNEKMDDV
;
A
#
# COMPACT_ATOMS: atom_id res chain seq x y z
N MET A 1 -33.76 22.69 35.49
CA MET A 1 -32.39 22.53 34.98
C MET A 1 -32.09 21.03 35.06
N SER A 2 -32.06 20.35 33.92
CA SER A 2 -31.77 18.91 33.86
C SER A 2 -30.27 18.73 33.75
N SER A 3 -29.67 18.01 34.70
CA SER A 3 -28.25 17.66 34.71
C SER A 3 -27.99 16.63 33.60
N VAL A 4 -27.03 16.91 32.72
CA VAL A 4 -26.50 15.93 31.77
C VAL A 4 -25.51 15.04 32.54
N PRO A 5 -25.58 13.70 32.45
CA PRO A 5 -24.53 12.85 32.99
C PRO A 5 -23.30 12.98 32.08
N SER A 6 -22.17 13.41 32.64
CA SER A 6 -20.87 13.29 31.96
C SER A 6 -20.44 11.84 32.00
N ASP A 7 -20.79 11.08 30.96
CA ASP A 7 -20.04 9.88 30.61
C ASP A 7 -18.73 10.31 29.97
N ASP A 8 -17.65 10.08 30.70
CA ASP A 8 -16.28 10.31 30.26
C ASP A 8 -15.91 9.16 29.31
N PRO A 9 -15.68 9.42 28.00
CA PRO A 9 -15.50 8.37 26.99
C PRO A 9 -14.20 7.56 27.15
N MET A 10 -13.39 7.87 28.18
CA MET A 10 -12.13 7.19 28.50
C MET A 10 -12.20 6.28 29.74
N LYS A 11 -13.34 6.21 30.44
CA LYS A 11 -13.47 5.31 31.59
C LYS A 11 -13.93 3.93 31.12
N MET A 12 -12.96 3.03 30.92
CA MET A 12 -13.25 1.60 30.88
C MET A 12 -13.91 1.19 32.21
N THR A 13 -15.03 0.51 32.09
CA THR A 13 -15.77 -0.02 33.24
C THR A 13 -15.05 -1.24 33.81
N ALA A 14 -15.36 -1.59 35.06
CA ALA A 14 -14.82 -2.81 35.66
C ALA A 14 -15.26 -4.07 34.89
N ASP A 15 -16.42 -3.99 34.22
CA ASP A 15 -16.97 -5.07 33.40
C ASP A 15 -16.16 -5.22 32.10
N ASP A 16 -15.78 -4.11 31.46
CA ASP A 16 -14.88 -4.16 30.29
C ASP A 16 -13.55 -4.84 30.69
N ILE A 17 -12.96 -4.44 31.82
CA ILE A 17 -11.68 -5.00 32.30
C ILE A 17 -11.81 -6.50 32.62
N ALA A 18 -12.95 -6.96 33.14
CA ALA A 18 -13.20 -8.36 33.43
C ALA A 18 -13.27 -9.20 32.15
N GLU A 19 -13.90 -8.69 31.09
CA GLU A 19 -13.93 -9.34 29.78
C GLU A 19 -12.53 -9.55 29.20
N TRP A 20 -11.63 -8.57 29.33
CA TRP A 20 -10.22 -8.71 28.91
C TRP A 20 -9.41 -9.71 29.76
N LEU A 21 -9.81 -9.93 31.02
CA LEU A 21 -9.10 -10.84 31.93
C LEU A 21 -9.52 -12.31 31.73
N ASP A 22 -10.74 -12.57 31.27
CA ASP A 22 -11.29 -13.92 31.11
C ASP A 22 -11.02 -14.54 29.72
N VAL A 23 -10.31 -13.84 28.83
CA VAL A 23 -9.98 -14.32 27.46
C VAL A 23 -9.20 -15.63 27.46
N ASP A 24 -8.34 -15.84 28.45
CA ASP A 24 -7.50 -17.05 28.55
C ASP A 24 -8.19 -18.19 29.30
N ALA A 25 -9.39 -17.97 29.87
CA ALA A 25 -10.08 -18.96 30.68
C ALA A 25 -10.60 -20.16 29.86
N ASP A 26 -10.91 -19.93 28.57
CA ASP A 26 -11.47 -20.93 27.66
C ASP A 26 -10.42 -21.55 26.71
N LEU A 27 -9.13 -21.19 26.85
CA LEU A 27 -8.04 -21.76 26.06
C LEU A 27 -7.87 -23.24 26.41
N GLN A 28 -8.46 -24.11 25.58
CA GLN A 28 -8.33 -25.55 25.69
C GLN A 28 -6.89 -25.98 25.39
N GLY A 29 -6.07 -26.09 26.45
CA GLY A 29 -4.88 -26.94 26.50
C GLY A 29 -3.65 -26.41 25.75
N GLU A 30 -2.50 -26.49 26.41
CA GLU A 30 -1.20 -26.36 25.76
C GLU A 30 -1.04 -27.50 24.74
N GLU A 31 -1.27 -27.24 23.46
CA GLU A 31 -0.93 -28.18 22.40
C GLU A 31 0.59 -28.19 22.21
N GLU A 32 1.25 -29.29 22.59
CA GLU A 32 2.68 -29.47 22.38
C GLU A 32 2.95 -29.69 20.88
N LEU A 33 3.42 -28.65 20.20
CA LEU A 33 3.77 -28.69 18.78
C LEU A 33 5.08 -29.45 18.56
N THR A 34 4.99 -30.71 18.14
CA THR A 34 6.19 -31.52 17.81
C THR A 34 6.70 -31.24 16.40
N ASP A 35 8.00 -31.49 16.16
CA ASP A 35 8.62 -31.33 14.83
C ASP A 35 7.90 -32.15 13.75
N GLU A 36 7.39 -33.34 14.11
CA GLU A 36 6.61 -34.16 13.18
C GLU A 36 5.27 -33.53 12.81
N ALA A 37 4.60 -32.86 13.74
CA ALA A 37 3.35 -32.15 13.48
C ALA A 37 3.57 -30.97 12.51
N ILE A 38 4.68 -30.23 12.68
CA ILE A 38 5.09 -29.16 11.79
C ILE A 38 5.35 -29.70 10.38
N ILE A 39 6.11 -30.79 10.26
CA ILE A 39 6.42 -31.41 8.96
C ILE A 39 5.13 -31.89 8.28
N ASN A 40 4.24 -32.55 9.03
CA ASN A 40 2.99 -33.07 8.48
C ASN A 40 2.05 -31.95 8.02
N SER A 41 2.03 -30.79 8.67
CA SER A 41 1.24 -29.63 8.21
C SER A 41 1.58 -29.15 6.79
N ILE A 42 2.82 -29.41 6.32
CA ILE A 42 3.30 -29.02 4.99
C ILE A 42 3.02 -30.15 3.98
N ILE A 43 3.14 -31.41 4.40
CA ILE A 43 2.94 -32.59 3.55
C ILE A 43 1.45 -32.83 3.30
N GLU A 44 0.64 -32.70 4.33
CA GLU A 44 -0.82 -32.86 4.32
C GLU A 44 -1.45 -31.61 4.96
N PRO A 45 -1.58 -30.50 4.21
CA PRO A 45 -2.25 -29.32 4.75
C PRO A 45 -3.68 -29.69 5.13
N ALA A 46 -4.01 -29.53 6.41
CA ALA A 46 -5.37 -29.68 6.87
C ALA A 46 -6.28 -28.80 6.01
N LYS A 47 -7.39 -29.38 5.56
CA LYS A 47 -8.44 -28.59 4.92
C LYS A 47 -8.92 -27.58 5.97
N PRO A 48 -9.00 -26.28 5.66
CA PRO A 48 -9.50 -25.32 6.63
C PRO A 48 -10.88 -25.81 7.07
N GLU A 49 -11.05 -26.07 8.38
CA GLU A 49 -12.38 -26.13 8.96
C GLU A 49 -12.93 -24.72 8.80
N GLU A 50 -13.98 -24.60 7.99
CA GLU A 50 -14.75 -23.38 7.86
C GLU A 50 -15.36 -23.13 9.24
N GLU A 51 -14.69 -22.30 10.04
CA GLU A 51 -15.27 -21.72 11.24
C GLU A 51 -16.53 -20.97 10.75
N GLU A 52 -17.71 -21.56 10.97
CA GLU A 52 -19.03 -20.94 10.78
C GLU A 52 -19.22 -19.85 11.86
N GLY A 53 -18.30 -18.90 11.93
CA GLY A 53 -18.49 -17.59 12.51
C GLY A 53 -18.69 -16.63 11.36
N GLU A 54 -19.91 -16.54 10.84
CA GLU A 54 -20.32 -15.41 9.99
C GLU A 54 -20.33 -14.13 10.83
N GLU A 55 -19.15 -13.61 11.20
CA GLU A 55 -19.03 -12.17 11.28
C GLU A 55 -19.19 -11.66 9.86
N GLU A 56 -20.32 -10.99 9.63
CA GLU A 56 -20.64 -10.25 8.42
C GLU A 56 -19.56 -9.16 8.23
N VAL A 57 -18.40 -9.54 7.68
CA VAL A 57 -17.34 -8.61 7.32
C VAL A 57 -17.97 -7.65 6.31
N PRO A 58 -18.13 -6.36 6.63
CA PRO A 58 -18.76 -5.43 5.72
C PRO A 58 -17.97 -5.44 4.41
N ASP A 59 -18.65 -5.71 3.30
CA ASP A 59 -18.10 -5.77 1.93
C ASP A 59 -16.85 -4.88 1.81
N GLU A 60 -15.67 -5.49 1.80
CA GLU A 60 -14.41 -4.76 1.74
C GLU A 60 -14.45 -3.84 0.51
N VAL A 61 -14.54 -2.54 0.74
CA VAL A 61 -14.52 -1.55 -0.33
C VAL A 61 -13.16 -1.64 -1.00
N LYS A 62 -13.11 -2.30 -2.16
CA LYS A 62 -11.87 -2.48 -2.94
C LYS A 62 -11.43 -1.12 -3.50
N ILE A 63 -10.51 -0.46 -2.80
CA ILE A 63 -9.93 0.82 -3.23
C ILE A 63 -9.03 0.55 -4.44
N THR A 64 -9.32 1.18 -5.58
CA THR A 64 -8.47 1.06 -6.76
C THR A 64 -7.28 2.02 -6.70
N TRP A 65 -6.22 1.73 -7.46
CA TRP A 65 -5.10 2.65 -7.67
C TRP A 65 -5.52 4.03 -8.20
N LYS A 66 -6.65 4.10 -8.91
CA LYS A 66 -7.20 5.35 -9.41
C LYS A 66 -7.82 6.17 -8.29
N ASP A 67 -8.59 5.53 -7.42
CA ASP A 67 -9.28 6.19 -6.31
C ASP A 67 -8.27 6.71 -5.29
N ALA A 68 -7.26 5.91 -4.96
CA ALA A 68 -6.17 6.33 -4.10
C ALA A 68 -5.37 7.50 -4.69
N ALA A 69 -5.14 7.54 -6.01
CA ALA A 69 -4.46 8.67 -6.63
C ALA A 69 -5.26 9.97 -6.52
N ALA A 70 -6.57 9.90 -6.78
CA ALA A 70 -7.46 11.03 -6.63
C ALA A 70 -7.51 11.53 -5.17
N TYR A 71 -7.45 10.61 -4.20
CA TYR A 71 -7.35 10.95 -2.79
C TYR A 71 -6.06 11.72 -2.47
N PHE A 72 -4.88 11.24 -2.92
CA PHE A 72 -3.62 11.95 -2.70
C PHE A 72 -3.59 13.33 -3.37
N ASP A 73 -4.14 13.45 -4.58
CA ASP A 73 -4.29 14.74 -5.27
C ASP A 73 -5.19 15.70 -4.48
N GLY A 74 -6.31 15.20 -3.94
CA GLY A 74 -7.23 15.96 -3.11
C GLY A 74 -6.61 16.39 -1.77
N MET A 75 -5.90 15.48 -1.13
CA MET A 75 -5.23 15.74 0.16
C MET A 75 -4.15 16.81 0.01
N VAL A 76 -3.33 16.77 -1.03
CA VAL A 76 -2.33 17.82 -1.30
C VAL A 76 -2.99 19.19 -1.48
N LYS A 77 -4.03 19.28 -2.33
CA LYS A 77 -4.78 20.53 -2.52
C LYS A 77 -5.40 21.04 -1.23
N PHE A 78 -5.93 20.13 -0.41
CA PHE A 78 -6.50 20.47 0.88
C PHE A 78 -5.43 21.08 1.78
N VAL A 79 -4.29 20.43 1.99
CA VAL A 79 -3.26 20.93 2.91
C VAL A 79 -2.62 22.23 2.41
N GLU A 80 -2.49 22.42 1.10
CA GLU A 80 -2.02 23.69 0.51
C GLU A 80 -2.96 24.87 0.80
N GLN A 81 -4.27 24.63 0.84
CA GLN A 81 -5.28 25.66 1.06
C GLN A 81 -5.50 25.96 2.55
N ASN A 82 -5.16 25.02 3.42
CA ASN A 82 -5.38 25.12 4.86
C ASN A 82 -4.19 25.76 5.57
N ARG A 83 -4.41 26.92 6.20
CA ARG A 83 -3.39 27.63 6.97
C ARG A 83 -2.94 26.91 8.26
N ASN A 84 -3.63 25.86 8.65
CA ASN A 84 -3.33 25.07 9.85
C ASN A 84 -2.12 24.14 9.67
N TYR A 85 -1.71 23.89 8.42
CA TYR A 85 -0.53 23.07 8.13
C TYR A 85 0.70 23.94 7.96
N LYS A 86 1.81 23.51 8.56
CA LYS A 86 3.12 24.12 8.38
C LYS A 86 3.69 23.74 7.02
N GLY A 87 4.55 24.59 6.45
CA GLY A 87 5.19 24.32 5.16
C GLY A 87 5.91 22.97 5.10
N ALA A 88 6.54 22.54 6.19
CA ALA A 88 7.17 21.23 6.28
C ALA A 88 6.17 20.06 6.15
N GLU A 89 4.96 20.21 6.72
CA GLU A 89 3.91 19.20 6.62
C GLU A 89 3.36 19.13 5.19
N VAL A 90 3.13 20.29 4.55
CA VAL A 90 2.71 20.38 3.14
C VAL A 90 3.74 19.67 2.24
N ILE A 91 5.03 19.91 2.45
CA ILE A 91 6.11 19.22 1.71
C ILE A 91 6.05 17.71 1.93
N ASN A 92 5.83 17.24 3.17
CA ASN A 92 5.70 15.81 3.45
C ASN A 92 4.54 15.17 2.67
N PHE A 93 3.40 15.87 2.53
CA PHE A 93 2.29 15.38 1.71
C PHE A 93 2.64 15.28 0.22
N HIS A 94 3.44 16.21 -0.31
CA HIS A 94 3.96 16.08 -1.68
C HIS A 94 4.89 14.89 -1.85
N ILE A 95 5.78 14.65 -0.88
CA ILE A 95 6.67 13.47 -0.89
C ILE A 95 5.83 12.19 -0.91
N LEU A 96 4.84 12.08 -0.01
CA LEU A 96 3.96 10.92 0.07
C LEU A 96 3.18 10.68 -1.23
N ARG A 97 2.66 11.75 -1.85
CA ARG A 97 2.00 11.70 -3.16
C ARG A 97 2.94 11.17 -4.25
N ASN A 98 4.17 11.68 -4.30
CA ASN A 98 5.16 11.26 -5.30
C ASN A 98 5.60 9.80 -5.11
N ASP A 99 5.81 9.38 -3.86
CA ASP A 99 6.12 7.98 -3.52
C ASP A 99 4.99 7.06 -3.95
N PHE A 100 3.74 7.45 -3.70
CA PHE A 100 2.57 6.70 -4.16
C PHE A 100 2.53 6.58 -5.69
N HIS A 101 2.73 7.67 -6.43
CA HIS A 101 2.75 7.63 -7.90
C HIS A 101 3.87 6.74 -8.44
N THR A 102 5.03 6.75 -7.79
CA THR A 102 6.17 5.90 -8.14
C THR A 102 5.83 4.43 -7.93
N LYS A 103 5.24 4.07 -6.78
CA LYS A 103 4.77 2.70 -6.50
C LYS A 103 3.70 2.25 -7.49
N ARG A 104 2.73 3.12 -7.81
CA ARG A 104 1.69 2.84 -8.81
C ARG A 104 2.30 2.55 -10.18
N ALA A 105 3.26 3.35 -10.65
CA ALA A 105 3.93 3.14 -11.93
C ALA A 105 4.67 1.79 -11.98
N GLN A 106 5.36 1.43 -10.88
CA GLN A 106 6.02 0.14 -10.75
C GLN A 106 5.02 -1.02 -10.77
N ALA A 107 3.90 -0.91 -10.04
CA ALA A 107 2.85 -1.93 -10.02
C ALA A 107 2.24 -2.16 -11.42
N VAL A 108 1.99 -1.08 -12.17
CA VAL A 108 1.50 -1.17 -13.55
C VAL A 108 2.52 -1.88 -14.46
N LYS A 109 3.81 -1.57 -14.30
CA LYS A 109 4.88 -2.26 -15.05
C LYS A 109 4.91 -3.76 -14.72
N GLN A 110 4.82 -4.13 -13.45
CA GLN A 110 4.82 -5.53 -13.02
C GLN A 110 3.59 -6.28 -13.54
N ALA A 111 2.41 -5.66 -13.50
CA ALA A 111 1.20 -6.23 -14.08
C ALA A 111 1.35 -6.50 -15.58
N ASN A 112 1.91 -5.54 -16.33
CA ASN A 112 2.16 -5.69 -17.76
C ASN A 112 3.14 -6.84 -18.05
N ILE A 113 4.24 -6.95 -17.30
CA ILE A 113 5.18 -8.07 -17.42
C ILE A 113 4.48 -9.40 -17.17
N ARG A 114 3.68 -9.50 -16.09
CA ARG A 114 2.90 -10.70 -15.77
C ARG A 114 1.94 -11.07 -16.90
N ASP A 115 1.26 -10.08 -17.47
CA ASP A 115 0.33 -10.28 -18.58
C ASP A 115 1.04 -10.76 -19.84
N LEU A 116 2.24 -10.25 -20.15
CA LEU A 116 3.07 -10.72 -21.26
C LEU A 116 3.42 -12.21 -21.12
N PHE A 117 3.88 -12.65 -19.93
CA PHE A 117 4.20 -14.05 -19.68
C PHE A 117 2.95 -14.95 -19.77
N ASN A 118 1.83 -14.52 -19.21
CA ASN A 118 0.58 -15.26 -19.31
C ASN A 118 0.10 -15.41 -20.76
N ASN A 119 0.28 -14.36 -21.57
CA ASN A 119 -0.09 -14.37 -22.98
C ASN A 119 0.84 -15.24 -23.84
N MET A 120 2.13 -15.35 -23.48
CA MET A 120 3.06 -16.29 -24.13
C MET A 120 2.70 -17.74 -23.80
N ASN A 121 2.47 -18.06 -22.52
CA ASN A 121 2.08 -19.41 -22.09
C ASN A 121 0.74 -19.86 -22.70
N ARG A 122 -0.16 -18.92 -22.99
CA ARG A 122 -1.42 -19.18 -23.70
C ARG A 122 -1.24 -19.45 -25.20
N LYS A 123 -0.20 -18.90 -25.84
CA LYS A 123 0.07 -19.10 -27.28
C LYS A 123 0.77 -20.42 -27.58
N GLU A 124 1.53 -20.99 -26.64
CA GLU A 124 2.14 -22.32 -26.82
C GLU A 124 1.11 -23.48 -26.83
N GLY A 125 -0.12 -23.25 -26.35
CA GLY A 125 -1.22 -24.22 -26.41
C GLY A 125 -1.99 -24.26 -27.74
N ASN A 126 -1.67 -23.38 -28.71
CA ASN A 126 -2.34 -23.36 -30.01
C ASN A 126 -1.36 -22.90 -31.10
N SER A 127 -0.48 -23.81 -31.52
CA SER A 127 0.57 -23.55 -32.50
C SER A 127 -0.02 -23.34 -33.91
N SER A 128 -0.02 -22.10 -34.38
CA SER A 128 0.21 -21.81 -35.79
C SER A 128 1.22 -20.68 -35.87
N GLN A 129 2.40 -21.01 -36.38
CA GLN A 129 3.54 -20.12 -36.50
C GLN A 129 3.20 -18.92 -37.39
N ASP A 130 3.20 -17.73 -36.80
CA ASP A 130 3.48 -16.47 -37.50
C ASP A 130 4.07 -15.50 -36.48
N TYR A 131 5.40 -15.47 -36.39
CA TYR A 131 6.11 -14.45 -35.62
C TYR A 131 6.07 -13.14 -36.41
N PRO A 132 5.65 -12.00 -35.83
CA PRO A 132 5.81 -10.73 -36.50
C PRO A 132 7.30 -10.40 -36.61
N ARG A 133 7.72 -10.12 -37.85
CA ARG A 133 9.04 -9.63 -38.23
C ARG A 133 9.37 -8.40 -37.39
N LEU A 134 10.48 -8.45 -36.64
CA LEU A 134 11.06 -7.29 -35.98
C LEU A 134 11.57 -6.35 -37.07
N ASP A 135 10.73 -5.40 -37.50
CA ASP A 135 11.24 -4.23 -38.20
C ASP A 135 12.07 -3.44 -37.19
N THR A 136 13.34 -3.27 -37.57
CA THR A 136 14.37 -2.50 -36.91
C THR A 136 13.82 -1.18 -36.38
N ILE A 137 13.73 -1.05 -35.06
CA ILE A 137 13.57 0.26 -34.42
C ILE A 137 14.91 0.97 -34.62
N SER A 138 14.89 1.95 -35.51
CA SER A 138 15.97 2.91 -35.69
C SER A 138 16.17 3.64 -34.35
N GLU A 139 17.37 3.48 -33.81
CA GLU A 139 17.84 4.07 -32.57
C GLU A 139 18.01 5.58 -32.77
N SER A 140 16.94 6.35 -32.50
CA SER A 140 17.06 7.80 -32.28
C SER A 140 17.36 8.04 -30.80
N SER A 141 18.64 8.09 -30.50
CA SER A 141 19.20 8.63 -29.26
C SER A 141 18.93 10.14 -29.20
N GLU A 142 17.84 10.55 -28.56
CA GLU A 142 17.71 11.91 -28.03
C GLU A 142 17.98 11.89 -26.52
N GLN A 143 19.19 12.35 -26.21
CA GLN A 143 19.72 12.59 -24.87
C GLN A 143 18.89 13.72 -24.22
N PRO A 144 18.37 13.58 -22.99
CA PRO A 144 17.81 14.73 -22.29
C PRO A 144 18.95 15.69 -21.92
N ASP A 145 18.83 16.91 -22.41
CA ASP A 145 19.77 18.01 -22.18
C ASP A 145 19.94 18.24 -20.68
N SER A 146 21.17 18.11 -20.22
CA SER A 146 21.57 18.33 -18.82
C SER A 146 21.51 19.83 -18.54
N PRO A 147 20.78 20.32 -17.52
CA PRO A 147 20.78 21.75 -17.22
C PRO A 147 22.18 22.18 -16.75
N GLU A 148 22.73 23.20 -17.41
CA GLU A 148 24.01 23.82 -17.05
C GLU A 148 23.94 24.39 -15.61
N PRO A 149 25.02 24.26 -14.81
CA PRO A 149 25.09 24.91 -13.51
C PRO A 149 25.18 26.43 -13.68
N ILE A 150 24.22 27.15 -13.09
CA ILE A 150 24.30 28.60 -12.93
C ILE A 150 25.40 28.89 -11.91
N TYR A 151 26.54 29.41 -12.36
CA TYR A 151 27.55 29.99 -11.48
C TYR A 151 27.02 31.31 -10.93
N VAL A 152 26.67 31.32 -9.64
CA VAL A 152 26.46 32.55 -8.89
C VAL A 152 27.84 33.11 -8.53
N ASN A 153 28.25 34.17 -9.21
CA ASN A 153 29.44 34.93 -8.83
C ASN A 153 29.15 35.65 -7.51
N ASN A 154 29.72 35.15 -6.42
CA ASN A 154 29.88 35.90 -5.19
C ASN A 154 31.06 36.86 -5.33
N GLU A 155 30.85 38.04 -5.92
CA GLU A 155 31.74 39.17 -5.69
C GLU A 155 31.32 39.87 -4.40
N LYS A 156 31.91 39.35 -3.32
CA LYS A 156 32.64 40.07 -2.28
C LYS A 156 32.18 41.51 -1.98
N MET A 157 31.56 41.65 -0.81
CA MET A 157 31.62 42.86 0.01
C MET A 157 33.09 43.25 0.21
N ASP A 158 33.46 44.46 -0.21
CA ASP A 158 34.57 45.18 0.39
C ASP A 158 33.98 46.44 1.06
N ASP A 159 34.17 46.51 2.37
CA ASP A 159 33.89 47.66 3.23
C ASP A 159 34.69 48.91 2.78
N VAL A 160 34.04 50.08 2.82
CA VAL A 160 34.45 51.36 3.48
C VAL A 160 33.52 52.49 3.04
#